data_AF-A0A8H6WE76-F1
#
_entry.id   AF-A0A8H6WE76-F1
#
_cell.length_a   1.000
_cell.length_b   1.000
_cell.length_c   1.000
_cell.angle_alpha   90.00
_cell.angle_beta   90.00
_cell.angle_gamma   90.00
#
_symmetry.space_group_name_H-M   'P 1'
#
loop_
_entity.id
_entity.type
_entity.pdbx_description
1 polymer ?
#
loop_
_entity_poly.entity_id
_entity_poly.type
_entity_poly.pdbx_seq_one_letter_code
_entity_poly.pdbx_strand_id
1 'polypeptide(L)'
;MSTQWYDSQKNNLRLSTMTIRSLSAISLVVLVVVGRWLDNIKRRWYVLDPESLHELAKSAVAAASSPNDTAGMIQHIVTNLTNTYSPSQIKLNRDSKEWVFNNAGGAMGAMYIIHASITEYLIIFGTPLGTEGHSGVHTSDDYFNILVGEEWAFAPGSLEMERYTAGMVNYMSRGTAKQYKMHRGCFALEYARGWIPPMLPFGFIDTFTSTLDFFSLYDTCLDLWYDPEIYILNLSMTFNLSKWNIGAIALLCLVVLARWLDHVKDRWYVFDPDFLHELAQSAVASAFSPNDTAGMIDHIVTNLTSTYASSQVKLNHDSTEWVLSNAGGAMGSMRILHASITEYLIIFGTPLGTEGHSGILSADDYFHILVGEQWAFAPGSFEMERYTAGTVHFLPRGVTKQYKMHRGCFALEYARGWIPPMLPFGLADTLTSTLDFFTLYHTARITAREVLRNLFVGKI
;
A
#
# COMPACT_ATOMS: atom_id res chain seq x y z
N MET A 1 -5.78 66.96 -12.19
CA MET A 1 -5.03 66.08 -13.12
C MET A 1 -4.70 64.70 -12.53
N SER A 2 -4.72 64.47 -11.21
CA SER A 2 -4.36 63.18 -10.59
C SER A 2 -5.48 62.12 -10.55
N THR A 3 -6.76 62.53 -10.56
CA THR A 3 -7.92 61.61 -10.48
C THR A 3 -8.19 60.86 -11.78
N GLN A 4 -8.15 61.53 -12.94
CA GLN A 4 -8.37 60.90 -14.25
C GLN A 4 -7.35 59.81 -14.61
N TRP A 5 -6.09 59.97 -14.20
CA TRP A 5 -5.05 58.97 -14.44
C TRP A 5 -5.27 57.72 -13.56
N TYR A 6 -5.65 57.91 -12.29
CA TYR A 6 -5.97 56.82 -11.37
C TYR A 6 -7.22 56.04 -11.80
N ASP A 7 -8.26 56.73 -12.26
CA ASP A 7 -9.49 56.11 -12.75
C ASP A 7 -9.26 55.35 -14.07
N SER A 8 -8.38 55.86 -14.95
CA SER A 8 -7.96 55.17 -16.17
C SER A 8 -7.20 53.86 -15.88
N GLN A 9 -6.25 53.88 -14.95
CA GLN A 9 -5.52 52.68 -14.52
C GLN A 9 -6.46 51.64 -13.88
N LYS A 10 -7.40 52.08 -13.03
CA LYS A 10 -8.39 51.21 -12.38
C LYS A 10 -9.38 50.60 -13.38
N ASN A 11 -9.76 51.34 -14.42
CA ASN A 11 -10.60 50.83 -15.51
C ASN A 11 -9.85 49.83 -16.41
N ASN A 12 -8.57 50.09 -16.73
CA ASN A 12 -7.75 49.14 -17.50
C ASN A 12 -7.50 47.83 -16.74
N LEU A 13 -7.25 47.90 -15.43
CA LEU A 13 -7.16 46.72 -14.55
C LEU A 13 -8.50 45.97 -14.47
N ARG A 14 -9.65 46.68 -14.40
CA ARG A 14 -10.97 46.03 -14.44
C ARG A 14 -11.26 45.35 -15.79
N LEU A 15 -10.95 46.01 -16.90
CA LEU A 15 -11.11 45.47 -18.25
C LEU A 15 -10.21 44.26 -18.50
N SER A 16 -8.95 44.27 -18.06
CA SER A 16 -8.05 43.11 -18.16
C SER A 16 -8.54 41.94 -17.31
N THR A 17 -8.99 42.20 -16.08
CA THR A 17 -9.53 41.17 -15.18
C THR A 17 -10.84 40.59 -15.71
N MET A 18 -11.73 41.41 -16.28
CA MET A 18 -12.94 40.95 -16.96
C MET A 18 -12.61 40.13 -18.21
N THR A 19 -11.62 40.53 -19.00
CA THR A 19 -11.19 39.80 -20.19
C THR A 19 -10.59 38.43 -19.84
N ILE A 20 -9.75 38.36 -18.80
CA ILE A 20 -9.19 37.09 -18.29
C ILE A 20 -10.29 36.17 -17.75
N ARG A 21 -11.27 36.71 -17.01
CA ARG A 21 -12.43 35.94 -16.51
C ARG A 21 -13.30 35.41 -17.65
N SER A 22 -13.55 36.23 -18.68
CA SER A 22 -14.30 35.82 -19.86
C SER A 22 -13.57 34.75 -20.67
N LEU A 23 -12.25 34.88 -20.87
CA LEU A 23 -11.42 33.87 -21.53
C LEU A 23 -11.39 32.56 -20.72
N SER A 24 -11.29 32.63 -19.39
CA SER A 24 -11.34 31.45 -18.52
C SER A 24 -12.69 30.74 -18.58
N ALA A 25 -13.80 31.51 -18.62
CA ALA A 25 -15.15 30.96 -18.76
C ALA A 25 -15.35 30.31 -20.14
N ILE A 26 -14.86 30.93 -21.22
CA ILE A 26 -14.91 30.36 -22.58
C ILE A 26 -14.09 29.06 -22.63
N SER A 27 -12.87 29.06 -22.09
CA SER A 27 -12.03 27.85 -22.02
C SER A 27 -12.72 26.72 -21.26
N LEU A 28 -13.37 27.02 -20.13
CA LEU A 28 -14.14 26.02 -19.38
C LEU A 28 -15.31 25.46 -20.20
N VAL A 29 -16.07 26.33 -20.89
CA VAL A 29 -17.17 25.90 -21.75
C VAL A 29 -16.65 25.02 -22.89
N VAL A 30 -15.56 25.40 -23.54
CA VAL A 30 -14.92 24.60 -24.60
C VAL A 30 -14.48 23.25 -24.05
N LEU A 31 -13.82 23.20 -22.89
CA LEU A 31 -13.40 21.95 -22.25
C LEU A 31 -14.59 21.05 -21.92
N VAL A 32 -15.69 21.60 -21.41
CA VAL A 32 -16.91 20.83 -21.12
C VAL A 32 -17.55 20.31 -22.41
N VAL A 33 -17.64 21.12 -23.47
CA VAL A 33 -18.23 20.71 -24.76
C VAL A 33 -17.38 19.64 -25.42
N VAL A 34 -16.06 19.84 -25.52
CA VAL A 34 -15.12 18.86 -26.07
C VAL A 34 -15.14 17.59 -25.22
N GLY A 35 -15.12 17.71 -23.90
CA GLY A 35 -15.20 16.58 -22.99
C GLY A 35 -16.48 15.75 -23.18
N ARG A 36 -17.65 16.40 -23.29
CA ARG A 36 -18.92 15.72 -23.60
C ARG A 36 -18.91 15.06 -24.98
N TRP A 37 -18.34 15.72 -25.99
CA TRP A 37 -18.22 15.17 -27.32
C TRP A 37 -17.34 13.92 -27.33
N LEU A 38 -16.15 13.99 -26.71
CA LEU A 38 -15.25 12.86 -26.51
C LEU A 38 -15.95 11.71 -25.77
N ASP A 39 -16.68 12.03 -24.70
CA ASP A 39 -17.41 11.05 -23.90
C ASP A 39 -18.51 10.31 -24.68
N ASN A 40 -19.11 10.96 -25.69
CA ASN A 40 -20.11 10.36 -26.58
C ASN A 40 -19.49 9.42 -27.63
N ILE A 41 -18.26 9.68 -28.08
CA ILE A 41 -17.62 8.87 -29.12
C ILE A 41 -16.69 7.78 -28.55
N LYS A 42 -16.46 7.76 -27.24
CA LYS A 42 -15.48 6.85 -26.61
C LYS A 42 -15.69 5.37 -26.90
N ARG A 43 -16.95 4.95 -27.09
CA ARG A 43 -17.33 3.57 -27.40
C ARG A 43 -16.71 3.04 -28.70
N ARG A 44 -16.25 3.94 -29.59
CA ARG A 44 -15.57 3.57 -30.85
C ARG A 44 -14.19 2.96 -30.61
N TRP A 45 -13.61 3.17 -29.43
CA TRP A 45 -12.30 2.64 -29.05
C TRP A 45 -12.40 1.43 -28.12
N TYR A 46 -13.61 0.94 -27.84
CA TYR A 46 -13.79 -0.29 -27.07
C TYR A 46 -13.50 -1.50 -27.94
N VAL A 47 -12.58 -2.33 -27.47
CA VAL A 47 -12.19 -3.60 -28.09
C VAL A 47 -12.82 -4.77 -27.36
N LEU A 48 -12.93 -4.68 -26.03
CA LEU A 48 -13.46 -5.74 -25.20
C LEU A 48 -14.97 -5.58 -24.98
N ASP A 49 -15.64 -6.72 -24.82
CA ASP A 49 -17.08 -6.78 -24.57
C ASP A 49 -17.35 -7.41 -23.18
N PRO A 50 -18.10 -6.74 -22.28
CA PRO A 50 -18.33 -7.24 -20.93
C PRO A 50 -19.05 -8.58 -20.87
N GLU A 51 -20.01 -8.85 -21.77
CA GLU A 51 -20.73 -10.13 -21.78
C GLU A 51 -19.77 -11.26 -22.17
N SER A 52 -18.95 -11.03 -23.19
CA SER A 52 -17.91 -11.97 -23.62
C SER A 52 -16.87 -12.24 -22.53
N LEU A 53 -16.44 -11.21 -21.78
CA LEU A 53 -15.53 -11.37 -20.64
C LEU A 53 -16.17 -12.12 -19.48
N HIS A 54 -17.46 -11.90 -19.22
CA HIS A 54 -18.20 -12.64 -18.21
C HIS A 54 -18.35 -14.13 -18.55
N GLU A 55 -18.66 -14.45 -19.81
CA GLU A 55 -18.67 -15.84 -20.29
C GLU A 55 -17.27 -16.47 -20.21
N LEU A 56 -16.21 -15.71 -20.55
CA LEU A 56 -14.85 -16.18 -20.41
C LEU A 56 -14.49 -16.49 -18.94
N ALA A 57 -14.84 -15.60 -18.01
CA ALA A 57 -14.63 -15.83 -16.58
C ALA A 57 -15.35 -17.09 -16.09
N LYS A 58 -16.63 -17.29 -16.44
CA LYS A 58 -17.37 -18.52 -16.12
C LYS A 58 -16.72 -19.76 -16.72
N SER A 59 -16.23 -19.67 -17.97
CA SER A 59 -15.53 -20.78 -18.62
C SER A 59 -14.22 -21.13 -17.89
N ALA A 60 -13.50 -20.13 -17.36
CA ALA A 60 -12.29 -20.33 -16.59
C ALA A 60 -12.58 -21.03 -15.25
N VAL A 61 -13.62 -20.58 -14.54
CA VAL A 61 -14.09 -21.22 -13.30
C VAL A 61 -14.51 -22.67 -13.55
N ALA A 62 -15.22 -22.94 -14.64
CA ALA A 62 -15.65 -24.29 -15.00
C ALA A 62 -14.49 -25.22 -15.44
N ALA A 63 -13.44 -24.66 -16.04
CA ALA A 63 -12.27 -25.40 -16.51
C ALA A 63 -11.21 -25.64 -15.40
N ALA A 64 -11.35 -24.98 -14.24
CA ALA A 64 -10.40 -25.06 -13.15
C ALA A 64 -10.26 -26.49 -12.59
N SER A 65 -9.03 -26.93 -12.32
CA SER A 65 -8.75 -28.28 -11.83
C SER A 65 -9.29 -28.51 -10.41
N SER A 66 -9.46 -27.42 -9.65
CA SER A 66 -10.05 -27.40 -8.32
C SER A 66 -10.70 -26.04 -8.07
N PRO A 67 -11.59 -25.90 -7.07
CA PRO A 67 -12.22 -24.61 -6.73
C PRO A 67 -11.25 -23.48 -6.40
N ASN A 68 -9.99 -23.80 -6.03
CA ASN A 68 -8.96 -22.84 -5.64
C ASN A 68 -7.81 -22.75 -6.66
N ASP A 69 -7.98 -23.27 -7.88
CA ASP A 69 -6.97 -23.23 -8.94
C ASP A 69 -6.94 -21.87 -9.65
N THR A 70 -6.65 -20.81 -8.88
CA THR A 70 -6.62 -19.42 -9.37
C THR A 70 -5.63 -19.25 -10.52
N ALA A 71 -4.45 -19.86 -10.42
CA ALA A 71 -3.43 -19.83 -11.47
C ALA A 71 -3.93 -20.46 -12.77
N GLY A 72 -4.61 -21.62 -12.70
CA GLY A 72 -5.22 -22.26 -13.85
C GLY A 72 -6.32 -21.41 -14.50
N MET A 73 -7.16 -20.75 -13.69
CA MET A 73 -8.20 -19.84 -14.19
C MET A 73 -7.58 -18.65 -14.96
N ILE A 74 -6.54 -18.02 -14.40
CA ILE A 74 -5.84 -16.90 -15.05
C ILE A 74 -5.18 -17.35 -16.35
N GLN A 75 -4.52 -18.51 -16.34
CA GLN A 75 -3.88 -19.07 -17.55
C GLN A 75 -4.93 -19.33 -18.65
N HIS A 76 -6.10 -19.86 -18.31
CA HIS A 76 -7.20 -20.08 -19.25
C HIS A 76 -7.69 -18.77 -19.87
N ILE A 77 -7.85 -17.72 -19.06
CA ILE A 77 -8.26 -16.37 -19.51
C ILE A 77 -7.23 -15.79 -20.48
N VAL A 78 -5.96 -15.70 -20.08
CA VAL A 78 -4.89 -15.11 -20.90
C VAL A 78 -4.72 -15.87 -22.21
N THR A 79 -4.82 -17.20 -22.18
CA THR A 79 -4.74 -18.06 -23.37
C THR A 79 -5.91 -17.79 -24.33
N ASN A 80 -7.15 -17.72 -23.83
CA ASN A 80 -8.32 -17.44 -24.66
C ASN A 80 -8.27 -16.04 -25.27
N LEU A 81 -7.90 -15.01 -24.49
CA LEU A 81 -7.74 -13.65 -25.00
C LEU A 81 -6.68 -13.59 -26.10
N THR A 82 -5.55 -14.26 -25.89
CA THR A 82 -4.45 -14.34 -26.86
C THR A 82 -4.88 -15.01 -28.18
N ASN A 83 -5.74 -16.02 -28.11
CA ASN A 83 -6.27 -16.71 -29.29
C ASN A 83 -7.39 -15.94 -29.99
N THR A 84 -8.15 -15.13 -29.25
CA THR A 84 -9.31 -14.40 -29.75
C THR A 84 -8.93 -13.10 -30.44
N TYR A 85 -7.97 -12.36 -29.87
CA TYR A 85 -7.61 -11.04 -30.35
C TYR A 85 -6.21 -11.00 -30.95
N SER A 86 -6.06 -10.32 -32.09
CA SER A 86 -4.76 -10.07 -32.70
C SER A 86 -4.00 -8.96 -31.97
N PRO A 87 -2.65 -8.94 -32.01
CA PRO A 87 -1.84 -7.86 -31.45
C PRO A 87 -2.15 -6.47 -32.04
N SER A 88 -2.72 -6.42 -33.26
CA SER A 88 -3.19 -5.17 -33.88
C SER A 88 -4.49 -4.64 -33.30
N GLN A 89 -5.28 -5.48 -32.62
CA GLN A 89 -6.53 -5.08 -31.97
C GLN A 89 -6.28 -4.69 -30.51
N ILE A 90 -5.49 -5.50 -29.79
CA ILE A 90 -5.25 -5.31 -28.36
C ILE A 90 -3.85 -5.81 -28.00
N LYS A 91 -3.14 -5.05 -27.17
CA LYS A 91 -1.91 -5.50 -26.53
C LYS A 91 -2.25 -6.20 -25.23
N LEU A 92 -1.77 -7.43 -25.07
CA LEU A 92 -1.96 -8.25 -23.88
C LEU A 92 -0.62 -8.51 -23.23
N ASN A 93 -0.52 -8.23 -21.94
CA ASN A 93 0.53 -8.75 -21.10
C ASN A 93 0.33 -10.27 -20.92
N ARG A 94 1.41 -11.03 -21.09
CA ARG A 94 1.43 -12.49 -20.97
C ARG A 94 2.44 -12.98 -19.94
N ASP A 95 3.17 -12.07 -19.29
CA ASP A 95 4.06 -12.44 -18.21
C ASP A 95 3.25 -12.61 -16.93
N SER A 96 2.96 -13.86 -16.57
CA SER A 96 2.18 -14.18 -15.37
C SER A 96 2.90 -13.85 -14.05
N LYS A 97 4.13 -13.31 -14.11
CA LYS A 97 4.93 -12.92 -12.94
C LYS A 97 4.85 -11.42 -12.62
N GLU A 98 4.32 -10.60 -13.52
CA GLU A 98 4.21 -9.15 -13.35
C GLU A 98 3.02 -8.78 -12.46
N TRP A 99 3.16 -9.08 -11.17
CA TRP A 99 2.21 -8.70 -10.13
C TRP A 99 2.73 -7.51 -9.34
N VAL A 100 1.86 -6.54 -9.10
CA VAL A 100 2.15 -5.36 -8.29
C VAL A 100 1.09 -5.20 -7.21
N PHE A 101 1.45 -4.61 -6.07
CA PHE A 101 0.44 -4.24 -5.08
C PHE A 101 -0.39 -3.05 -5.59
N ASN A 102 -1.65 -3.04 -5.21
CA ASN A 102 -2.51 -1.87 -5.35
C ASN A 102 -3.18 -1.55 -4.01
N ASN A 103 -3.04 -0.29 -3.60
CA ASN A 103 -3.65 0.27 -2.39
C ASN A 103 -4.53 1.45 -2.81
N ALA A 104 -5.84 1.34 -2.57
CA ALA A 104 -6.79 2.39 -2.92
C ALA A 104 -8.07 2.29 -2.07
N GLY A 105 -8.57 3.44 -1.62
CA GLY A 105 -9.81 3.51 -0.85
C GLY A 105 -9.75 2.77 0.48
N GLY A 106 -8.54 2.61 1.06
CA GLY A 106 -8.29 1.81 2.27
C GLY A 106 -8.20 0.30 2.04
N ALA A 107 -8.46 -0.18 0.82
CA ALA A 107 -8.28 -1.58 0.47
C ALA A 107 -6.86 -1.84 -0.05
N MET A 108 -6.40 -3.08 0.10
CA MET A 108 -5.13 -3.58 -0.43
C MET A 108 -5.32 -4.92 -1.12
N GLY A 109 -4.76 -5.06 -2.31
CA GLY A 109 -4.68 -6.33 -3.03
C GLY A 109 -3.47 -6.37 -3.94
N ALA A 110 -3.31 -7.47 -4.66
CA ALA A 110 -2.36 -7.58 -5.75
C ALA A 110 -3.11 -7.52 -7.08
N MET A 111 -2.51 -6.84 -8.06
CA MET A 111 -3.02 -6.77 -9.42
C MET A 111 -2.04 -7.33 -10.44
N TYR A 112 -2.58 -7.98 -11.46
CA TYR A 112 -1.89 -8.36 -12.68
C TYR A 112 -2.57 -7.69 -13.87
N ILE A 113 -1.87 -6.76 -14.53
CA ILE A 113 -2.42 -5.99 -15.63
C ILE A 113 -2.32 -6.80 -16.92
N ILE A 114 -3.45 -7.32 -17.42
CA ILE A 114 -3.52 -8.04 -18.69
C ILE A 114 -3.58 -7.05 -19.86
N HIS A 115 -4.33 -5.97 -19.73
CA HIS A 115 -4.46 -4.93 -20.76
C HIS A 115 -4.70 -3.56 -20.12
N ALA A 116 -4.12 -2.52 -20.70
CA ALA A 116 -4.42 -1.13 -20.38
C ALA A 116 -4.41 -0.25 -21.63
N SER A 117 -5.35 0.69 -21.69
CA SER A 117 -5.45 1.75 -22.69
C SER A 117 -6.07 3.01 -22.06
N ILE A 118 -6.24 4.06 -22.87
CA ILE A 118 -6.90 5.30 -22.40
C ILE A 118 -8.39 5.06 -22.09
N THR A 119 -9.00 4.03 -22.68
CA THR A 119 -10.44 3.77 -22.61
C THR A 119 -10.86 2.48 -21.92
N GLU A 120 -9.94 1.54 -21.76
CA GLU A 120 -10.20 0.21 -21.19
C GLU A 120 -9.01 -0.27 -20.38
N TYR A 121 -9.24 -1.01 -19.30
CA TYR A 121 -8.25 -1.93 -18.74
C TYR A 121 -8.89 -3.28 -18.42
N LEU A 122 -8.05 -4.30 -18.37
CA LEU A 122 -8.40 -5.64 -17.92
C LEU A 122 -7.30 -6.11 -16.98
N ILE A 123 -7.66 -6.43 -15.74
CA ILE A 123 -6.72 -6.88 -14.72
C ILE A 123 -7.26 -8.11 -14.00
N ILE A 124 -6.36 -8.88 -13.39
CA ILE A 124 -6.73 -9.74 -12.26
C ILE A 124 -6.47 -8.95 -10.99
N PHE A 125 -7.46 -8.84 -10.11
CA PHE A 125 -7.32 -8.23 -8.80
C PHE A 125 -7.77 -9.19 -7.70
N GLY A 126 -7.08 -9.20 -6.57
CA GLY A 126 -7.52 -9.96 -5.41
C GLY A 126 -6.49 -10.07 -4.30
N THR A 127 -6.81 -10.88 -3.30
CA THR A 127 -5.95 -11.09 -2.13
C THR A 127 -6.24 -12.43 -1.45
N PRO A 128 -5.21 -13.19 -1.04
CA PRO A 128 -5.38 -14.38 -0.22
C PRO A 128 -5.70 -14.06 1.25
N LEU A 129 -5.58 -12.81 1.70
CA LEU A 129 -5.83 -12.40 3.10
C LEU A 129 -7.24 -11.88 3.34
N GLY A 130 -7.83 -11.25 2.32
CA GLY A 130 -9.01 -10.43 2.41
C GLY A 130 -8.67 -8.93 2.40
N THR A 131 -9.64 -8.12 2.03
CA THR A 131 -9.54 -6.65 2.04
C THR A 131 -10.92 -6.03 2.04
N GLU A 132 -11.04 -4.80 2.53
CA GLU A 132 -12.27 -4.01 2.41
C GLU A 132 -11.96 -2.52 2.29
N GLY A 133 -12.87 -1.78 1.65
CA GLY A 133 -12.65 -0.35 1.44
C GLY A 133 -13.77 0.31 0.64
N HIS A 134 -13.50 1.57 0.29
CA HIS A 134 -14.35 2.35 -0.60
C HIS A 134 -14.04 1.98 -2.06
N SER A 135 -15.04 1.71 -2.89
CA SER A 135 -14.82 1.31 -4.30
C SER A 135 -14.16 2.39 -5.13
N GLY A 136 -14.44 3.66 -4.83
CA GLY A 136 -14.09 4.81 -5.66
C GLY A 136 -15.30 5.30 -6.46
N VAL A 137 -15.20 6.52 -7.00
CA VAL A 137 -16.19 7.10 -7.93
C VAL A 137 -15.50 7.27 -9.28
N HIS A 138 -15.78 6.36 -10.20
CA HIS A 138 -15.01 6.25 -11.44
C HIS A 138 -15.68 6.90 -12.64
N THR A 139 -14.85 7.26 -13.63
CA THR A 139 -15.26 7.74 -14.96
C THR A 139 -15.49 6.61 -15.97
N SER A 140 -15.52 5.37 -15.49
CA SER A 140 -15.78 4.14 -16.22
C SER A 140 -16.94 3.35 -15.60
N ASP A 141 -17.52 2.48 -16.41
CA ASP A 141 -18.24 1.31 -15.92
C ASP A 141 -17.22 0.22 -15.57
N ASP A 142 -17.47 -0.50 -14.49
CA ASP A 142 -16.54 -1.49 -13.93
C ASP A 142 -17.25 -2.82 -13.64
N TYR A 143 -16.57 -3.93 -13.92
CA TYR A 143 -17.10 -5.28 -13.93
C TYR A 143 -16.14 -6.23 -13.20
N PHE A 144 -16.48 -6.61 -11.98
CA PHE A 144 -15.73 -7.58 -11.19
C PHE A 144 -16.33 -8.98 -11.39
N ASN A 145 -15.70 -9.77 -12.27
CA ASN A 145 -16.08 -11.16 -12.49
C ASN A 145 -15.37 -12.05 -11.47
N ILE A 146 -16.09 -12.55 -10.47
CA ILE A 146 -15.50 -13.32 -9.38
C ILE A 146 -15.04 -14.68 -9.92
N LEU A 147 -13.74 -14.96 -9.80
CA LEU A 147 -13.14 -16.23 -10.23
C LEU A 147 -13.14 -17.23 -9.09
N VAL A 148 -12.75 -16.79 -7.90
CA VAL A 148 -12.67 -17.60 -6.68
C VAL A 148 -12.99 -16.74 -5.47
N GLY A 149 -13.49 -17.37 -4.40
CA GLY A 149 -13.87 -16.69 -3.18
C GLY A 149 -15.19 -15.93 -3.28
N GLU A 150 -15.34 -14.92 -2.43
CA GLU A 150 -16.57 -14.13 -2.32
C GLU A 150 -16.27 -12.64 -2.17
N GLU A 151 -17.05 -11.82 -2.85
CA GLU A 151 -17.09 -10.37 -2.71
C GLU A 151 -18.43 -9.95 -2.11
N TRP A 152 -18.38 -9.09 -1.10
CA TRP A 152 -19.55 -8.47 -0.48
C TRP A 152 -19.52 -6.98 -0.79
N ALA A 153 -20.66 -6.39 -1.13
CA ALA A 153 -20.74 -4.96 -1.38
C ALA A 153 -22.06 -4.37 -0.88
N PHE A 154 -22.08 -3.09 -0.56
CA PHE A 154 -23.32 -2.37 -0.31
C PHE A 154 -23.23 -0.91 -0.77
N ALA A 155 -24.34 -0.40 -1.29
CA ALA A 155 -24.47 1.01 -1.64
C ALA A 155 -24.92 1.85 -0.44
N PRO A 156 -24.52 3.13 -0.33
CA PRO A 156 -25.00 4.03 0.71
C PRO A 156 -26.54 4.02 0.84
N GLY A 157 -27.04 3.80 2.05
CA GLY A 157 -28.48 3.68 2.35
C GLY A 157 -29.05 2.26 2.27
N SER A 158 -28.29 1.28 1.81
CA SER A 158 -28.70 -0.14 1.84
C SER A 158 -28.55 -0.70 3.25
N LEU A 159 -29.53 -1.49 3.71
CA LEU A 159 -29.50 -2.16 5.02
C LEU A 159 -29.03 -3.63 4.93
N GLU A 160 -28.90 -4.15 3.72
CA GLU A 160 -28.44 -5.50 3.42
C GLU A 160 -27.31 -5.44 2.40
N MET A 161 -26.40 -6.41 2.49
CA MET A 161 -25.27 -6.54 1.57
C MET A 161 -25.64 -7.37 0.35
N GLU A 162 -25.05 -7.01 -0.79
CA GLU A 162 -25.01 -7.84 -2.00
C GLU A 162 -23.85 -8.84 -1.88
N ARG A 163 -24.11 -10.11 -2.21
CA ARG A 163 -23.10 -11.17 -2.16
C ARG A 163 -22.83 -11.69 -3.58
N TYR A 164 -21.56 -11.69 -3.97
CA TYR A 164 -21.07 -12.22 -5.24
C TYR A 164 -20.11 -13.38 -4.99
N THR A 165 -20.33 -14.50 -5.67
CA THR A 165 -19.53 -15.73 -5.55
C THR A 165 -18.94 -16.10 -6.90
N ALA A 166 -18.03 -17.08 -6.95
CA ALA A 166 -17.39 -17.53 -8.19
C ALA A 166 -18.40 -17.75 -9.34
N GLY A 167 -18.10 -17.14 -10.49
CA GLY A 167 -18.96 -17.13 -11.68
C GLY A 167 -20.03 -16.02 -11.71
N MET A 168 -20.18 -15.22 -10.64
CA MET A 168 -21.01 -14.01 -10.63
C MET A 168 -20.21 -12.78 -11.06
N VAL A 169 -20.91 -11.71 -11.44
CA VAL A 169 -20.31 -10.40 -11.74
C VAL A 169 -20.91 -9.32 -10.85
N ASN A 170 -20.06 -8.55 -10.18
CA ASN A 170 -20.45 -7.29 -9.56
C ASN A 170 -20.24 -6.17 -10.60
N TYR A 171 -21.33 -5.53 -11.00
CA TYR A 171 -21.31 -4.41 -11.94
C TYR A 171 -21.44 -3.09 -11.17
N MET A 172 -20.43 -2.23 -11.31
CA MET A 172 -20.43 -0.88 -10.79
C MET A 172 -20.58 0.12 -11.94
N SER A 173 -21.69 0.84 -11.96
CA SER A 173 -21.93 1.84 -12.99
C SER A 173 -21.12 3.09 -12.75
N ARG A 174 -20.73 3.74 -13.85
CA ARG A 174 -19.98 4.99 -13.81
C ARG A 174 -20.60 6.03 -12.87
N GLY A 175 -19.75 6.65 -12.06
CA GLY A 175 -20.14 7.71 -11.14
C GLY A 175 -20.87 7.24 -9.88
N THR A 176 -20.93 5.93 -9.64
CA THR A 176 -21.42 5.36 -8.38
C THR A 176 -20.28 4.94 -7.47
N ALA A 177 -20.59 4.71 -6.20
CA ALA A 177 -19.67 4.15 -5.22
C ALA A 177 -20.40 3.18 -4.30
N LYS A 178 -19.66 2.17 -3.83
CA LYS A 178 -20.06 1.20 -2.82
C LYS A 178 -18.94 1.05 -1.79
N GLN A 179 -19.29 0.54 -0.62
CA GLN A 179 -18.30 -0.18 0.17
C GLN A 179 -18.22 -1.60 -0.38
N TYR A 180 -17.03 -2.17 -0.43
CA TYR A 180 -16.84 -3.56 -0.81
C TYR A 180 -15.86 -4.27 0.12
N LYS A 181 -15.96 -5.59 0.17
CA LYS A 181 -15.09 -6.49 0.89
C LYS A 181 -14.84 -7.73 0.03
N MET A 182 -13.57 -8.00 -0.25
CA MET A 182 -13.14 -9.28 -0.80
C MET A 182 -12.73 -10.18 0.37
N HIS A 183 -13.36 -11.35 0.49
CA HIS A 183 -13.00 -12.31 1.53
C HIS A 183 -11.64 -12.95 1.28
N ARG A 184 -11.12 -13.61 2.32
CA ARG A 184 -9.88 -14.41 2.24
C ARG A 184 -9.90 -15.33 1.02
N GLY A 185 -8.90 -15.21 0.14
CA GLY A 185 -8.77 -16.05 -1.05
C GLY A 185 -9.60 -15.60 -2.24
N CYS A 186 -10.14 -14.38 -2.23
CA CYS A 186 -10.97 -13.87 -3.32
C CYS A 186 -10.12 -13.22 -4.41
N PHE A 187 -10.37 -13.60 -5.67
CA PHE A 187 -9.77 -13.01 -6.86
C PHE A 187 -10.83 -12.85 -7.95
N ALA A 188 -10.74 -11.76 -8.70
CA ALA A 188 -11.66 -11.41 -9.77
C ALA A 188 -10.92 -11.01 -11.04
N LEU A 189 -11.55 -11.27 -12.19
CA LEU A 189 -11.22 -10.62 -13.46
C LEU A 189 -11.98 -9.30 -13.49
N GLU A 190 -11.27 -8.20 -13.37
CA GLU A 190 -11.80 -6.85 -13.35
C GLU A 190 -11.62 -6.20 -14.71
N TYR A 191 -12.72 -5.68 -15.26
CA TYR A 191 -12.76 -4.97 -16.52
C TYR A 191 -13.41 -3.61 -16.34
N ALA A 192 -12.68 -2.56 -16.68
CA ALA A 192 -13.24 -1.22 -16.73
C ALA A 192 -13.27 -0.68 -18.16
N ARG A 193 -14.35 0.01 -18.51
CA ARG A 193 -14.50 0.74 -19.77
C ARG A 193 -15.03 2.15 -19.57
N GLY A 194 -14.34 3.14 -20.10
CA GLY A 194 -14.61 4.53 -19.78
C GLY A 194 -13.49 5.45 -20.21
N TRP A 195 -13.22 6.48 -19.43
CA TRP A 195 -11.93 7.18 -19.47
C TRP A 195 -11.11 6.69 -18.29
N ILE A 196 -10.01 6.01 -18.56
CA ILE A 196 -9.16 5.40 -17.53
C ILE A 196 -8.23 6.41 -16.82
N PRO A 197 -7.55 7.36 -17.53
CA PRO A 197 -6.61 8.26 -16.87
C PRO A 197 -7.17 9.06 -15.68
N PRO A 198 -8.44 9.54 -15.68
CA PRO A 198 -9.02 10.21 -14.51
C PRO A 198 -9.25 9.30 -13.28
N MET A 199 -9.17 7.97 -13.43
CA MET A 199 -9.29 7.01 -12.33
C MET A 199 -7.96 6.79 -11.58
N LEU A 200 -6.82 6.97 -12.27
CA LEU A 200 -5.49 6.74 -11.72
C LEU A 200 -5.21 7.51 -10.41
N PRO A 201 -5.67 8.77 -10.22
CA PRO A 201 -5.50 9.45 -8.94
C PRO A 201 -6.09 8.67 -7.76
N PHE A 202 -7.24 8.03 -7.92
CA PHE A 202 -7.81 7.18 -6.87
C PHE A 202 -6.95 5.94 -6.64
N GLY A 203 -6.50 5.29 -7.71
CA GLY A 203 -5.63 4.11 -7.62
C GLY A 203 -4.25 4.37 -7.01
N PHE A 204 -3.81 5.63 -6.95
CA PHE A 204 -2.49 6.01 -6.43
C PHE A 204 -2.53 6.83 -5.14
N ILE A 205 -3.69 7.39 -4.74
CA ILE A 205 -3.70 8.37 -3.63
C ILE A 205 -3.16 7.78 -2.34
N ASP A 206 -3.53 6.54 -2.00
CA ASP A 206 -3.06 5.86 -0.79
C ASP A 206 -1.55 5.56 -0.86
N THR A 207 -0.94 5.50 -2.04
CA THR A 207 0.53 5.46 -2.15
C THR A 207 1.17 6.73 -1.62
N PHE A 208 0.59 7.90 -1.89
CA PHE A 208 1.13 9.17 -1.44
C PHE A 208 0.73 9.53 -0.01
N THR A 209 -0.42 9.04 0.45
CA THR A 209 -0.98 9.42 1.76
C THR A 209 -0.84 8.35 2.83
N SER A 210 -0.60 7.08 2.47
CA SER A 210 -0.56 5.96 3.41
C SER A 210 0.71 5.11 3.29
N THR A 211 0.93 4.45 2.15
CA THR A 211 1.94 3.37 2.07
C THR A 211 3.35 3.86 1.74
N LEU A 212 3.46 4.99 1.03
CA LEU A 212 4.72 5.51 0.48
C LEU A 212 5.47 4.52 -0.42
N ASP A 213 4.74 3.56 -1.00
CA ASP A 213 5.29 2.56 -1.91
C ASP A 213 5.46 3.10 -3.33
N PHE A 214 6.53 3.87 -3.51
CA PHE A 214 6.90 4.40 -4.81
C PHE A 214 7.47 3.34 -5.77
N PHE A 215 7.82 2.14 -5.29
CA PHE A 215 8.25 1.05 -6.17
C PHE A 215 7.06 0.43 -6.88
N SER A 216 5.99 0.06 -6.15
CA SER A 216 4.74 -0.42 -6.77
C SER A 216 4.12 0.62 -7.69
N LEU A 217 4.21 1.93 -7.35
CA LEU A 217 3.79 3.00 -8.26
C LEU A 217 4.62 3.02 -9.55
N TYR A 218 5.93 2.90 -9.43
CA TYR A 218 6.84 2.87 -10.58
C TYR A 218 6.55 1.67 -11.48
N ASP A 219 6.43 0.47 -10.90
CA ASP A 219 6.13 -0.76 -11.62
C ASP A 219 4.77 -0.68 -12.29
N THR A 220 3.74 -0.19 -11.59
CA THR A 220 2.42 0.07 -12.20
C THR A 220 2.51 1.05 -13.37
N CYS A 221 3.26 2.14 -13.21
CA CYS A 221 3.43 3.11 -14.29
C CYS A 221 4.20 2.53 -15.47
N LEU A 222 5.21 1.68 -15.22
CA LEU A 222 5.88 0.94 -16.27
C LEU A 222 4.89 0.03 -16.98
N ASP A 223 4.12 -0.79 -16.29
CA ASP A 223 3.16 -1.72 -16.89
C ASP A 223 2.07 -1.01 -17.70
N LEU A 224 1.64 0.19 -17.26
CA LEU A 224 0.71 1.04 -18.00
C LEU A 224 1.32 1.66 -19.27
N TRP A 225 2.64 1.84 -19.32
CA TRP A 225 3.34 2.60 -20.36
C TRP A 225 4.31 1.77 -21.22
N TYR A 226 4.56 0.50 -20.87
CA TYR A 226 5.56 -0.32 -21.51
C TYR A 226 5.10 -0.80 -22.89
N ASP A 227 5.62 -0.10 -23.91
CA ASP A 227 5.80 -0.60 -25.26
C ASP A 227 7.31 -0.80 -25.49
N PRO A 228 7.84 -2.03 -25.54
CA PRO A 228 9.27 -2.25 -25.76
C PRO A 228 9.76 -1.71 -27.11
N GLU A 229 8.87 -1.31 -28.04
CA GLU A 229 9.26 -0.69 -29.32
C GLU A 229 9.37 0.84 -29.28
N ILE A 230 8.90 1.51 -28.22
CA ILE A 230 8.86 2.97 -28.15
C ILE A 230 9.60 3.41 -26.89
N TYR A 231 10.94 3.40 -26.88
CA TYR A 231 11.81 4.35 -26.14
C TYR A 231 13.30 4.01 -26.36
N ILE A 232 13.80 4.17 -27.60
CA ILE A 232 15.15 4.71 -27.79
C ILE A 232 14.97 6.10 -28.40
N LEU A 233 14.37 7.01 -27.63
CA LEU A 233 14.60 8.43 -27.84
C LEU A 233 15.94 8.74 -27.21
N ASN A 234 16.98 8.75 -28.05
CA ASN A 234 18.27 9.36 -27.77
C ASN A 234 18.05 10.80 -27.32
N LEU A 235 17.89 10.98 -26.01
CA LEU A 235 17.89 12.29 -25.39
C LEU A 235 19.35 12.74 -25.26
N SER A 236 19.92 13.21 -26.37
CA SER A 236 21.12 14.03 -26.33
C SER A 236 20.73 15.42 -25.82
N MET A 237 20.44 15.52 -24.52
CA MET A 237 20.42 16.81 -23.84
C MET A 237 21.88 17.22 -23.59
N THR A 238 22.36 18.19 -24.34
CA THR A 238 23.59 18.92 -24.00
C THR A 238 23.32 19.76 -22.76
N PHE A 239 23.58 19.20 -21.59
CA PHE A 239 23.48 19.91 -20.31
C PHE A 239 24.66 20.84 -20.10
N ASN A 240 24.39 22.07 -19.65
CA ASN A 240 25.41 23.04 -19.28
C ASN A 240 26.02 22.64 -17.91
N LEU A 241 27.25 22.13 -17.94
CA LEU A 241 27.89 21.34 -16.86
C LEU A 241 28.21 22.11 -15.57
N SER A 242 28.19 23.44 -15.53
CA SER A 242 28.85 24.17 -14.42
C SER A 242 28.10 24.18 -13.08
N LYS A 243 26.76 24.16 -13.07
CA LYS A 243 25.95 24.18 -11.82
C LYS A 243 25.50 22.79 -11.38
N TRP A 244 25.33 21.87 -12.32
CA TRP A 244 24.92 20.49 -12.05
C TRP A 244 26.04 19.64 -11.44
N ASN A 245 27.31 20.03 -11.63
CA ASN A 245 28.45 19.32 -11.04
C ASN A 245 28.44 19.36 -9.50
N ILE A 246 28.11 20.49 -8.87
CA ILE A 246 28.09 20.59 -7.40
C ILE A 246 26.96 19.72 -6.82
N GLY A 247 25.78 19.76 -7.44
CA GLY A 247 24.64 18.93 -7.02
C GLY A 247 24.91 17.44 -7.22
N ALA A 248 25.49 17.06 -8.37
CA ALA A 248 25.87 15.67 -8.65
C ALA A 248 26.98 15.16 -7.71
N ILE A 249 27.99 16.00 -7.41
CA ILE A 249 29.04 15.67 -6.44
C ILE A 249 28.44 15.55 -5.03
N ALA A 250 27.59 16.47 -4.60
CA ALA A 250 26.94 16.41 -3.29
C ALA A 250 26.06 15.16 -3.15
N LEU A 251 25.29 14.83 -4.19
CA LEU A 251 24.49 13.60 -4.24
C LEU A 251 25.39 12.36 -4.18
N LEU A 252 26.48 12.33 -4.96
CA LEU A 252 27.44 11.23 -4.92
C LEU A 252 28.06 11.07 -3.53
N CYS A 253 28.50 12.17 -2.91
CA CYS A 253 29.03 12.17 -1.54
C CYS A 253 27.99 11.65 -0.54
N LEU A 254 26.72 12.06 -0.67
CA LEU A 254 25.63 11.59 0.19
C LEU A 254 25.35 10.10 -0.01
N VAL A 255 25.35 9.62 -1.26
CA VAL A 255 25.19 8.18 -1.57
C VAL A 255 26.35 7.37 -1.01
N VAL A 256 27.60 7.85 -1.15
CA VAL A 256 28.79 7.18 -0.60
C VAL A 256 28.72 7.15 0.93
N LEU A 257 28.36 8.28 1.57
CA LEU A 257 28.20 8.36 3.01
C LEU A 257 27.10 7.42 3.52
N ALA A 258 25.94 7.42 2.87
CA ALA A 258 24.82 6.55 3.22
C ALA A 258 25.21 5.07 3.07
N ARG A 259 25.90 4.68 1.99
CA ARG A 259 26.41 3.32 1.81
C ARG A 259 27.44 2.93 2.88
N TRP A 260 28.34 3.84 3.24
CA TRP A 260 29.31 3.61 4.29
C TRP A 260 28.64 3.44 5.66
N LEU A 261 27.71 4.35 6.02
CA LEU A 261 26.91 4.25 7.25
C LEU A 261 26.13 2.94 7.30
N ASP A 262 25.51 2.55 6.18
CA ASP A 262 24.76 1.31 6.07
C ASP A 262 25.65 0.06 6.23
N HIS A 263 26.92 0.13 5.87
CA HIS A 263 27.87 -0.97 6.05
C HIS A 263 28.33 -1.17 7.49
N VAL A 264 28.28 -0.12 8.33
CA VAL A 264 28.81 -0.17 9.71
C VAL A 264 27.72 -0.22 10.79
N LYS A 265 26.44 -0.24 10.39
CA LYS A 265 25.30 -0.12 11.30
C LYS A 265 25.16 -1.26 12.31
N ASP A 266 25.63 -2.45 11.93
CA ASP A 266 25.62 -3.67 12.73
C ASP A 266 26.42 -3.57 14.02
N ARG A 267 27.43 -2.69 14.06
CA ARG A 267 28.26 -2.42 15.24
C ARG A 267 27.48 -1.84 16.41
N TRP A 268 26.31 -1.27 16.15
CA TRP A 268 25.44 -0.72 17.17
C TRP A 268 24.33 -1.66 17.58
N TYR A 269 24.19 -2.84 16.96
CA TYR A 269 23.17 -3.80 17.35
C TYR A 269 23.48 -4.40 18.71
N VAL A 270 22.47 -4.40 19.57
CA VAL A 270 22.54 -4.98 20.92
C VAL A 270 21.72 -6.25 21.01
N PHE A 271 20.57 -6.29 20.35
CA PHE A 271 19.68 -7.44 20.43
C PHE A 271 20.05 -8.49 19.39
N ASP A 272 20.00 -9.75 19.81
CA ASP A 272 20.19 -10.89 18.95
C ASP A 272 18.82 -11.48 18.55
N PRO A 273 18.50 -11.64 17.24
CA PRO A 273 17.21 -12.16 16.80
C PRO A 273 16.90 -13.57 17.32
N ASP A 274 17.91 -14.43 17.40
CA ASP A 274 17.73 -15.82 17.85
C ASP A 274 17.36 -15.83 19.34
N PHE A 275 18.08 -15.06 20.17
CA PHE A 275 17.71 -14.84 21.56
C PHE A 275 16.30 -14.26 21.74
N LEU A 276 15.92 -13.25 20.95
CA LEU A 276 14.57 -12.68 21.04
C LEU A 276 13.49 -13.69 20.66
N HIS A 277 13.76 -14.55 19.69
CA HIS A 277 12.86 -15.63 19.31
C HIS A 277 12.70 -16.67 20.43
N GLU A 278 13.80 -17.12 21.03
CA GLU A 278 13.79 -18.04 22.17
C GLU A 278 13.06 -17.42 23.38
N LEU A 279 13.28 -16.13 23.63
CA LEU A 279 12.60 -15.41 24.70
C LEU A 279 11.08 -15.32 24.46
N ALA A 280 10.65 -15.03 23.23
CA ALA A 280 9.23 -15.01 22.88
C ALA A 280 8.60 -16.40 23.07
N GLN A 281 9.28 -17.47 22.65
CA GLN A 281 8.81 -18.85 22.88
C GLN A 281 8.72 -19.20 24.36
N SER A 282 9.72 -18.81 25.16
CA SER A 282 9.71 -18.97 26.62
C SER A 282 8.54 -18.22 27.27
N ALA A 283 8.24 -17.01 26.80
CA ALA A 283 7.10 -16.23 27.28
C ALA A 283 5.77 -16.92 26.98
N VAL A 284 5.59 -17.42 25.75
CA VAL A 284 4.39 -18.19 25.37
C VAL A 284 4.26 -19.46 26.21
N ALA A 285 5.36 -20.20 26.42
CA ALA A 285 5.36 -21.44 27.20
C ALA A 285 5.11 -21.20 28.70
N SER A 286 5.52 -20.05 29.23
CA SER A 286 5.36 -19.68 30.64
C SER A 286 4.02 -19.02 30.96
N ALA A 287 3.22 -18.70 29.94
CA ALA A 287 1.94 -18.01 30.10
C ALA A 287 0.94 -18.86 30.89
N PHE A 288 0.20 -18.24 31.83
CA PHE A 288 -0.78 -18.97 32.65
C PHE A 288 -1.94 -19.52 31.80
N SER A 289 -2.26 -18.84 30.70
CA SER A 289 -3.26 -19.27 29.71
C SER A 289 -2.82 -18.85 28.31
N PRO A 290 -3.36 -19.48 27.24
CA PRO A 290 -3.00 -19.12 25.86
C PRO A 290 -3.23 -17.65 25.48
N ASN A 291 -4.07 -16.93 26.23
CA ASN A 291 -4.40 -15.52 26.00
C ASN A 291 -3.87 -14.58 27.09
N ASP A 292 -2.90 -15.04 27.91
CA ASP A 292 -2.27 -14.23 28.95
C ASP A 292 -1.17 -13.32 28.36
N THR A 293 -1.57 -12.41 27.47
CA THR A 293 -0.64 -11.49 26.79
C THR A 293 0.11 -10.61 27.80
N ALA A 294 -0.54 -10.19 28.89
CA ALA A 294 0.10 -9.38 29.92
C ALA A 294 1.22 -10.16 30.62
N GLY A 295 0.98 -11.41 31.03
CA GLY A 295 2.00 -12.27 31.63
C GLY A 295 3.17 -12.57 30.68
N MET A 296 2.89 -12.79 29.39
CA MET A 296 3.94 -12.95 28.36
C MET A 296 4.81 -11.69 28.25
N ILE A 297 4.17 -10.52 28.21
CA ILE A 297 4.86 -9.22 28.13
C ILE A 297 5.73 -8.97 29.36
N ASP A 298 5.23 -9.26 30.56
CA ASP A 298 5.98 -9.10 31.81
C ASP A 298 7.19 -10.05 31.84
N HIS A 299 7.01 -11.30 31.41
CA HIS A 299 8.10 -12.27 31.28
C HIS A 299 9.21 -11.73 30.34
N ILE A 300 8.84 -11.19 29.18
CA ILE A 300 9.80 -10.60 28.23
C ILE A 300 10.56 -9.45 28.87
N VAL A 301 9.86 -8.48 29.47
CA VAL A 301 10.51 -7.30 30.08
C VAL A 301 11.45 -7.72 31.21
N THR A 302 11.03 -8.63 32.10
CA THR A 302 11.87 -9.12 33.20
C THR A 302 13.16 -9.78 32.67
N ASN A 303 13.05 -10.67 31.69
CA ASN A 303 14.21 -11.38 31.15
C ASN A 303 15.16 -10.43 30.40
N LEU A 304 14.65 -9.50 29.59
CA LEU A 304 15.47 -8.46 28.93
C LEU A 304 16.22 -7.62 29.95
N THR A 305 15.55 -7.21 31.03
CA THR A 305 16.15 -6.40 32.11
C THR A 305 17.27 -7.16 32.82
N SER A 306 17.12 -8.48 32.99
CA SER A 306 18.14 -9.32 33.62
C SER A 306 19.33 -9.62 32.71
N THR A 307 19.08 -9.70 31.39
CA THR A 307 20.08 -10.10 30.39
C THR A 307 20.98 -8.93 30.00
N TYR A 308 20.40 -7.75 29.79
CA TYR A 308 21.12 -6.59 29.28
C TYR A 308 21.37 -5.56 30.39
N ALA A 309 22.63 -5.18 30.56
CA ALA A 309 23.00 -4.13 31.49
C ALA A 309 22.47 -2.76 31.04
N SER A 310 22.00 -1.94 32.00
CA SER A 310 21.49 -0.61 31.68
C SER A 310 22.54 0.36 31.11
N SER A 311 23.83 0.02 31.18
CA SER A 311 24.93 0.74 30.53
C SER A 311 25.09 0.39 29.05
N GLN A 312 24.47 -0.70 28.59
CA GLN A 312 24.51 -1.15 27.20
C GLN A 312 23.23 -0.73 26.45
N VAL A 313 22.07 -0.86 27.11
CA VAL A 313 20.77 -0.51 26.52
C VAL A 313 19.81 0.04 27.56
N LYS A 314 18.98 1.01 27.17
CA LYS A 314 17.87 1.50 27.98
C LYS A 314 16.57 0.87 27.52
N LEU A 315 15.86 0.30 28.49
CA LEU A 315 14.51 -0.24 28.35
C LEU A 315 13.49 0.71 28.99
N ASN A 316 12.29 0.73 28.43
CA ASN A 316 11.12 1.38 29.00
C ASN A 316 10.34 0.36 29.83
N HIS A 317 10.23 0.63 31.14
CA HIS A 317 9.49 -0.23 32.08
C HIS A 317 8.07 0.27 32.36
N ASP A 318 7.67 1.41 31.78
CA ASP A 318 6.32 1.93 31.98
C ASP A 318 5.30 1.08 31.21
N SER A 319 4.53 0.26 31.95
CA SER A 319 3.52 -0.61 31.37
C SER A 319 2.26 0.11 30.90
N THR A 320 2.12 1.39 31.24
CA THR A 320 0.93 2.20 30.91
C THR A 320 1.06 2.94 29.59
N GLU A 321 2.27 3.06 29.04
CA GLU A 321 2.54 3.82 27.81
C GLU A 321 2.20 3.06 26.52
N TRP A 322 0.91 2.76 26.36
CA TRP A 322 0.33 2.30 25.11
C TRP A 322 -0.14 3.48 24.26
N VAL A 323 0.16 3.42 22.96
CA VAL A 323 -0.34 4.38 21.96
C VAL A 323 -1.00 3.61 20.82
N LEU A 324 -1.96 4.24 20.15
CA LEU A 324 -2.45 3.72 18.87
C LEU A 324 -1.36 3.91 17.81
N SER A 325 -1.31 2.99 16.84
CA SER A 325 -0.41 3.04 15.70
C SER A 325 -1.22 2.81 14.44
N ASN A 326 -1.16 3.78 13.52
CA ASN A 326 -1.85 3.78 12.24
C ASN A 326 -0.81 3.95 11.13
N ALA A 327 -0.65 2.93 10.29
CA ALA A 327 0.29 2.93 9.17
C ALA A 327 -0.09 1.89 8.11
N GLY A 328 0.06 2.23 6.83
CA GLY A 328 -0.21 1.35 5.70
C GLY A 328 -1.65 0.82 5.62
N GLY A 329 -2.62 1.57 6.16
CA GLY A 329 -4.03 1.16 6.28
C GLY A 329 -4.33 0.29 7.50
N ALA A 330 -3.31 -0.15 8.23
CA ALA A 330 -3.47 -0.97 9.42
C ALA A 330 -3.58 -0.10 10.69
N MET A 331 -4.34 -0.58 11.68
CA MET A 331 -4.48 0.02 13.00
C MET A 331 -4.25 -1.00 14.10
N GLY A 332 -3.35 -0.66 15.03
CA GLY A 332 -3.08 -1.45 16.21
C GLY A 332 -2.73 -0.60 17.43
N SER A 333 -2.36 -1.27 18.51
CA SER A 333 -1.81 -0.65 19.71
C SER A 333 -0.35 -1.06 19.87
N MET A 334 0.50 -0.09 20.19
CA MET A 334 1.93 -0.25 20.34
C MET A 334 2.38 0.15 21.76
N ARG A 335 3.29 -0.62 22.34
CA ARG A 335 4.07 -0.24 23.52
C ARG A 335 5.56 -0.32 23.21
N ILE A 336 6.26 0.81 23.33
CA ILE A 336 7.70 0.88 23.07
C ILE A 336 8.48 0.34 24.28
N LEU A 337 9.25 -0.74 24.08
CA LEU A 337 10.16 -1.30 25.09
C LEU A 337 11.57 -0.73 24.94
N HIS A 338 11.99 -0.47 23.70
CA HIS A 338 13.27 0.14 23.36
C HIS A 338 13.14 0.93 22.06
N ALA A 339 13.83 2.07 21.96
CA ALA A 339 14.03 2.78 20.71
C ALA A 339 15.42 3.42 20.68
N SER A 340 16.10 3.24 19.54
CA SER A 340 17.36 3.86 19.17
C SER A 340 17.32 4.25 17.68
N ILE A 341 18.37 4.85 17.15
CA ILE A 341 18.53 5.17 15.73
C ILE A 341 18.67 3.89 14.90
N THR A 342 19.19 2.80 15.49
CA THR A 342 19.46 1.55 14.75
C THR A 342 18.58 0.35 15.08
N GLU A 343 17.91 0.36 16.24
CA GLU A 343 17.02 -0.72 16.68
C GLU A 343 15.80 -0.18 17.42
N TYR A 344 14.65 -0.85 17.27
CA TYR A 344 13.55 -0.72 18.22
C TYR A 344 13.05 -2.09 18.65
N LEU A 345 12.41 -2.13 19.82
CA LEU A 345 11.69 -3.28 20.32
C LEU A 345 10.35 -2.79 20.87
N ILE A 346 9.25 -3.30 20.33
CA ILE A 346 7.89 -2.92 20.73
C ILE A 346 7.02 -4.15 20.94
N ILE A 347 5.94 -3.98 21.71
CA ILE A 347 4.79 -4.89 21.63
C ILE A 347 3.79 -4.23 20.69
N PHE A 348 3.39 -4.95 19.64
CA PHE A 348 2.37 -4.49 18.70
C PHE A 348 1.27 -5.54 18.56
N GLY A 349 0.02 -5.10 18.41
CA GLY A 349 -1.09 -6.01 18.18
C GLY A 349 -2.45 -5.32 18.23
N THR A 350 -3.50 -6.12 18.08
CA THR A 350 -4.88 -5.63 18.11
C THR A 350 -5.86 -6.72 18.57
N PRO A 351 -6.82 -6.38 19.44
CA PRO A 351 -7.89 -7.31 19.80
C PRO A 351 -8.95 -7.46 18.69
N LEU A 352 -9.00 -6.52 17.74
CA LEU A 352 -10.06 -6.46 16.71
C LEU A 352 -9.64 -7.13 15.39
N GLY A 353 -8.33 -7.21 15.15
CA GLY A 353 -7.75 -7.57 13.87
C GLY A 353 -7.50 -6.35 13.00
N THR A 354 -6.49 -6.42 12.14
CA THR A 354 -6.13 -5.37 11.19
C THR A 354 -5.40 -5.97 10.01
N GLU A 355 -5.44 -5.31 8.86
CA GLU A 355 -4.63 -5.65 7.69
C GLU A 355 -4.14 -4.40 6.98
N GLY A 356 -3.10 -4.54 6.17
CA GLY A 356 -2.55 -3.42 5.43
C GLY A 356 -1.20 -3.73 4.81
N HIS A 357 -0.59 -2.67 4.31
CA HIS A 357 0.72 -2.67 3.70
C HIS A 357 1.81 -2.75 4.78
N SER A 358 2.78 -3.65 4.62
CA SER A 358 3.87 -3.80 5.62
C SER A 358 4.83 -2.62 5.65
N GLY A 359 4.85 -1.82 4.58
CA GLY A 359 5.87 -0.80 4.32
C GLY A 359 7.08 -1.37 3.57
N ILE A 360 7.90 -0.48 3.03
CA ILE A 360 9.23 -0.80 2.50
C ILE A 360 10.25 -0.30 3.51
N LEU A 361 10.59 -1.16 4.44
CA LEU A 361 11.34 -0.77 5.61
C LEU A 361 12.83 -0.70 5.27
N SER A 362 13.54 0.28 5.85
CA SER A 362 15.00 0.40 5.78
C SER A 362 15.73 -0.43 6.86
N ALA A 363 15.00 -1.34 7.50
CA ALA A 363 15.44 -2.26 8.53
C ALA A 363 14.88 -3.66 8.25
N ASP A 364 15.57 -4.67 8.77
CA ASP A 364 15.01 -6.01 8.94
C ASP A 364 14.01 -5.96 10.09
N ASP A 365 12.86 -6.60 9.93
CA ASP A 365 11.77 -6.58 10.91
C ASP A 365 11.30 -7.99 11.26
N TYR A 366 11.07 -8.25 12.54
CA TYR A 366 10.80 -9.56 13.11
C TYR A 366 9.57 -9.49 14.01
N PHE A 367 8.49 -10.16 13.63
CA PHE A 367 7.30 -10.31 14.45
C PHE A 367 7.30 -11.69 15.13
N HIS A 368 7.68 -11.72 16.40
CA HIS A 368 7.57 -12.92 17.22
C HIS A 368 6.14 -13.00 17.79
N ILE A 369 5.33 -13.91 17.26
CA ILE A 369 3.90 -13.99 17.60
C ILE A 369 3.74 -14.53 19.03
N LEU A 370 3.10 -13.75 19.91
CA LEU A 370 2.87 -14.12 21.30
C LEU A 370 1.51 -14.81 21.46
N VAL A 371 0.48 -14.24 20.84
CA VAL A 371 -0.89 -14.78 20.86
C VAL A 371 -1.55 -14.49 19.51
N GLY A 372 -2.52 -15.33 19.13
CA GLY A 372 -3.25 -15.18 17.87
C GLY A 372 -2.42 -15.60 16.67
N GLU A 373 -2.71 -14.98 15.52
CA GLU A 373 -2.09 -15.30 14.24
C GLU A 373 -1.81 -14.06 13.40
N GLN A 374 -0.64 -14.03 12.78
CA GLN A 374 -0.31 -13.11 11.70
C GLN A 374 -0.34 -13.86 10.37
N TRP A 375 -0.95 -13.27 9.36
CA TRP A 375 -0.95 -13.77 7.99
C TRP A 375 -0.22 -12.78 7.08
N ALA A 376 0.42 -13.26 6.02
CA ALA A 376 1.10 -12.41 5.05
C ALA A 376 1.09 -13.03 3.65
N PHE A 377 1.27 -12.22 2.60
CA PHE A 377 1.63 -12.71 1.27
C PHE A 377 2.36 -11.64 0.45
N ALA A 378 3.08 -12.10 -0.57
CA ALA A 378 3.71 -11.25 -1.59
C ALA A 378 2.87 -11.26 -2.89
N PRO A 379 2.95 -10.22 -3.75
CA PRO A 379 2.21 -10.18 -5.01
C PRO A 379 2.50 -11.42 -5.88
N GLY A 380 1.46 -11.97 -6.49
CA GLY A 380 1.54 -13.21 -7.28
C GLY A 380 1.41 -14.51 -6.47
N SER A 381 1.43 -14.45 -5.14
CA SER A 381 1.09 -15.60 -4.29
C SER A 381 -0.43 -15.74 -4.13
N PHE A 382 -0.98 -16.91 -4.46
CA PHE A 382 -2.40 -17.23 -4.28
C PHE A 382 -2.71 -17.89 -2.92
N GLU A 383 -1.68 -18.22 -2.14
CA GLU A 383 -1.79 -18.76 -0.80
C GLU A 383 -1.13 -17.81 0.20
N MET A 384 -1.69 -17.74 1.41
CA MET A 384 -1.15 -16.93 2.49
C MET A 384 -0.13 -17.72 3.31
N GLU A 385 0.91 -17.03 3.77
CA GLU A 385 1.75 -17.47 4.87
C GLU A 385 1.00 -17.28 6.19
N ARG A 386 1.13 -18.23 7.12
CA ARG A 386 0.43 -18.21 8.42
C ARG A 386 1.43 -18.43 9.55
N TYR A 387 1.49 -17.46 10.46
CA TYR A 387 2.36 -17.43 11.63
C TYR A 387 1.50 -17.49 12.90
N THR A 388 1.73 -18.51 13.73
CA THR A 388 0.99 -18.74 14.99
C THR A 388 1.84 -18.40 16.21
N ALA A 389 1.25 -18.37 17.41
CA ALA A 389 1.98 -18.18 18.67
C ALA A 389 3.24 -19.06 18.75
N GLY A 390 4.36 -18.45 19.15
CA GLY A 390 5.69 -19.07 19.23
C GLY A 390 6.47 -19.12 17.91
N THR A 391 5.89 -18.68 16.79
CA THR A 391 6.59 -18.54 15.50
C THR A 391 7.09 -17.10 15.28
N VAL A 392 7.97 -16.91 14.30
CA VAL A 392 8.47 -15.60 13.89
C VAL A 392 8.19 -15.34 12.41
N HIS A 393 7.59 -14.21 12.10
CA HIS A 393 7.53 -13.68 10.75
C HIS A 393 8.70 -12.70 10.57
N PHE A 394 9.66 -13.09 9.73
CA PHE A 394 10.78 -12.25 9.32
C PHE A 394 10.44 -11.53 8.02
N LEU A 395 10.46 -10.20 8.05
CA LEU A 395 10.32 -9.34 6.89
C LEU A 395 11.68 -8.68 6.60
N PRO A 396 12.40 -9.13 5.54
CA PRO A 396 13.69 -8.55 5.20
C PRO A 396 13.56 -7.08 4.78
N ARG A 397 14.62 -6.30 5.03
CA ARG A 397 14.72 -4.93 4.55
C ARG A 397 14.39 -4.83 3.06
N GLY A 398 13.57 -3.83 2.71
CA GLY A 398 13.20 -3.53 1.33
C GLY A 398 12.21 -4.51 0.71
N VAL A 399 11.76 -5.53 1.45
CA VAL A 399 10.69 -6.43 1.03
C VAL A 399 9.36 -5.92 1.54
N THR A 400 8.32 -6.13 0.74
CA THR A 400 6.96 -5.68 1.06
C THR A 400 5.97 -6.83 0.92
N LYS A 401 5.01 -6.86 1.83
CA LYS A 401 3.89 -7.80 1.84
C LYS A 401 2.61 -7.06 2.22
N GLN A 402 1.45 -7.59 1.82
CA GLN A 402 0.24 -7.35 2.62
C GLN A 402 0.37 -8.23 3.85
N TYR A 403 0.07 -7.69 5.03
CA TYR A 403 -0.01 -8.47 6.25
C TYR A 403 -1.37 -8.27 6.92
N LYS A 404 -1.74 -9.24 7.76
CA LYS A 404 -2.93 -9.19 8.60
C LYS A 404 -2.58 -9.72 9.99
N MET A 405 -2.74 -8.89 11.01
CA MET A 405 -2.85 -9.37 12.39
C MET A 405 -4.30 -9.84 12.57
N HIS A 406 -4.52 -11.14 12.65
CA HIS A 406 -5.87 -11.68 12.85
C HIS A 406 -6.42 -11.27 14.22
N ARG A 407 -7.74 -11.41 14.43
CA ARG A 407 -8.42 -10.99 15.66
C ARG A 407 -7.69 -11.54 16.90
N GLY A 408 -7.31 -10.65 17.82
CA GLY A 408 -6.65 -11.02 19.08
C GLY A 408 -5.15 -11.27 18.96
N CYS A 409 -4.52 -10.89 17.84
CA CYS A 409 -3.09 -11.12 17.63
C CYS A 409 -2.23 -10.03 18.30
N PHE A 410 -1.18 -10.45 19.02
CA PHE A 410 -0.12 -9.59 19.54
C PHE A 410 1.24 -10.26 19.34
N ALA A 411 2.24 -9.44 19.04
CA ALA A 411 3.61 -9.86 18.79
C ALA A 411 4.61 -8.98 19.54
N LEU A 412 5.76 -9.57 19.87
CA LEU A 412 6.99 -8.82 20.14
C LEU A 412 7.60 -8.50 18.77
N GLU A 413 7.69 -7.23 18.44
CA GLU A 413 8.22 -6.75 17.18
C GLU A 413 9.60 -6.14 17.40
N TYR A 414 10.58 -6.62 16.65
CA TYR A 414 11.95 -6.17 16.69
C TYR A 414 12.40 -5.75 15.29
N ALA A 415 12.89 -4.52 15.17
CA ALA A 415 13.53 -4.07 13.94
C ALA A 415 14.98 -3.67 14.17
N ARG A 416 15.83 -4.01 13.20
CA ARG A 416 17.26 -3.64 13.18
C ARG A 416 17.69 -3.11 11.81
N GLY A 417 18.29 -1.93 11.78
CA GLY A 417 18.54 -1.21 10.53
C GLY A 417 18.80 0.26 10.79
N TRP A 418 18.35 1.12 9.89
CA TRP A 418 18.18 2.54 10.19
C TRP A 418 16.70 2.78 10.46
N ILE A 419 16.34 3.15 11.69
CA ILE A 419 14.95 3.33 12.12
C ILE A 419 14.34 4.66 11.66
N PRO A 420 15.03 5.82 11.73
CA PRO A 420 14.41 7.11 11.36
C PRO A 420 13.78 7.16 9.96
N PRO A 421 14.37 6.56 8.90
CA PRO A 421 13.74 6.54 7.59
C PRO A 421 12.42 5.73 7.50
N MET A 422 12.08 4.92 8.51
CA MET A 422 10.79 4.22 8.59
C MET A 422 9.67 5.11 9.14
N LEU A 423 10.00 6.19 9.85
CA LEU A 423 9.02 7.07 10.50
C LEU A 423 8.01 7.72 9.55
N PRO A 424 8.38 8.15 8.31
CA PRO A 424 7.40 8.68 7.37
C PRO A 424 6.25 7.70 7.10
N PHE A 425 6.56 6.41 6.91
CA PHE A 425 5.54 5.37 6.75
C PHE A 425 4.74 5.19 8.04
N GLY A 426 5.43 5.03 9.18
CA GLY A 426 4.79 4.83 10.49
C GLY A 426 3.89 5.98 10.97
N LEU A 427 3.97 7.16 10.33
CA LEU A 427 3.20 8.35 10.68
C LEU A 427 2.28 8.83 9.56
N ALA A 428 2.34 8.24 8.36
CA ALA A 428 1.60 8.71 7.18
C ALA A 428 0.10 8.75 7.45
N ASP A 429 -0.50 7.63 7.85
CA ASP A 429 -1.96 7.58 8.13
C ASP A 429 -2.35 8.46 9.31
N THR A 430 -1.47 8.66 10.29
CA THR A 430 -1.75 9.60 11.38
C THR A 430 -1.85 11.04 10.88
N LEU A 431 -1.04 11.41 9.88
CA LEU A 431 -0.98 12.76 9.33
C LEU A 431 -1.99 13.04 8.21
N THR A 432 -2.48 12.01 7.53
CA THR A 432 -3.29 12.15 6.31
C THR A 432 -4.68 11.52 6.43
N SER A 433 -4.87 10.58 7.35
CA SER A 433 -6.11 9.80 7.49
C SER A 433 -6.78 10.06 8.84
N THR A 434 -6.18 9.67 9.97
CA THR A 434 -6.84 9.78 11.28
C THR A 434 -6.75 11.19 11.87
N LEU A 435 -5.71 11.94 11.55
CA LEU A 435 -5.42 13.27 12.11
C LEU A 435 -5.36 13.29 13.64
N ASP A 436 -5.02 12.16 14.27
CA ASP A 436 -4.89 12.04 15.73
C ASP A 436 -3.55 12.63 16.21
N PHE A 437 -3.51 13.97 16.27
CA PHE A 437 -2.33 14.70 16.71
C PHE A 437 -1.96 14.46 18.19
N PHE A 438 -2.90 13.98 19.01
CA PHE A 438 -2.60 13.62 20.40
C PHE A 438 -1.80 12.32 20.44
N THR A 439 -2.24 11.28 19.75
CA THR A 439 -1.48 10.04 19.60
C THR A 439 -0.12 10.30 18.95
N LEU A 440 -0.06 11.17 17.93
CA LEU A 440 1.21 11.60 17.33
C LEU A 440 2.16 12.22 18.37
N TYR A 441 1.67 13.14 19.20
CA TYR A 441 2.46 13.77 20.25
C TYR A 441 3.00 12.74 21.24
N HIS A 442 2.17 11.82 21.71
CA HIS A 442 2.60 10.77 22.65
C HIS A 442 3.65 9.86 22.01
N THR A 443 3.43 9.41 20.77
CA THR A 443 4.37 8.56 20.02
C THR A 443 5.72 9.27 19.84
N ALA A 444 5.72 10.52 19.40
CA ALA A 444 6.94 11.31 19.21
C ALA A 444 7.67 11.56 20.54
N ARG A 445 6.95 11.94 21.60
CA ARG A 445 7.52 12.20 22.93
C ARG A 445 8.17 10.95 23.52
N ILE A 446 7.49 9.80 23.47
CA ILE A 446 8.00 8.53 24.01
C ILE A 446 9.21 8.08 23.21
N THR A 447 9.11 8.05 21.88
CA THR A 447 10.21 7.65 20.98
C THR A 447 11.43 8.53 21.20
N ALA A 448 11.27 9.86 21.19
CA ALA A 448 12.37 10.79 21.41
C ALA A 448 13.01 10.62 22.79
N ARG A 449 12.20 10.41 23.85
CA ARG A 449 12.71 10.13 25.19
C ARG A 449 13.57 8.86 25.21
N GLU A 450 13.09 7.76 24.64
CA GLU A 450 13.83 6.49 24.64
C GLU A 450 15.10 6.56 23.76
N VAL A 451 15.04 7.20 22.59
CA VAL A 451 16.21 7.43 21.74
C VAL A 451 17.26 8.25 22.48
N LEU A 452 16.88 9.37 23.11
CA LEU A 452 17.82 10.20 23.87
C LEU A 452 18.45 9.44 25.04
N ARG A 453 17.67 8.65 25.78
CA ARG A 453 18.17 7.81 26.88
C ARG A 453 19.22 6.81 26.39
N ASN A 454 19.03 6.21 25.21
CA ASN A 454 19.98 5.28 24.60
C ASN A 454 21.25 5.99 24.09
N LEU A 455 21.11 7.17 23.48
CA LEU A 455 22.26 7.97 23.06
C LEU A 455 23.18 8.34 24.24
N PHE A 456 22.63 8.62 25.43
CA PHE A 456 23.43 8.91 26.62
C PHE A 456 24.31 7.75 27.11
N VAL A 457 23.99 6.50 26.73
CA VAL A 457 24.82 5.33 27.02
C VAL A 457 25.61 4.84 25.80
N GLY A 458 25.66 5.66 24.73
CA GLY A 458 26.40 5.33 23.51
C GLY A 458 25.69 4.33 22.60
N LYS A 459 24.44 3.97 22.90
CA LYS A 459 23.61 3.15 22.02
C LYS A 459 23.05 4.06 20.92
N ILE A 460 23.59 3.89 19.71
CA ILE A 460 23.13 4.58 18.51
C ILE A 460 21.88 3.92 17.99
#